data_AF-A0A849XKA5-F1
#
_entry.id   AF-A0A849XKA5-F1
#
_cell.length_a   1.000
_cell.length_b   1.000
_cell.length_c   1.000
_cell.angle_alpha   90.00
_cell.angle_beta   90.00
_cell.angle_gamma   90.00
#
_symmetry.space_group_name_H-M   'P 1'
#
loop_
_entity.id
_entity.type
_entity.pdbx_description
1 polymer ?
#
loop_
_entity_poly.entity_id
_entity_poly.type
_entity_poly.pdbx_seq_one_letter_code
_entity_poly.pdbx_strand_id
1 'polypeptide(L)' 'MMEIKIPTRREWYPCPYCGQHLLVYADTAVCSGLYVKCRKCRREVEIKIKN' A
#
# COMPACT_ATOMS: atom_id res chain seq x y z
N MET A 1 7.99 21.84 12.24
CA MET A 1 9.17 20.96 12.39
C MET A 1 8.79 19.66 11.68
N MET A 2 9.46 19.27 10.59
CA MET A 2 9.15 18.00 9.92
C MET A 2 9.86 16.88 10.69
N GLU A 3 9.09 15.97 11.28
CA GLU A 3 9.62 14.78 11.93
C GLU A 3 10.11 13.79 10.86
N ILE A 4 11.39 13.40 10.94
CA ILE A 4 11.96 12.38 10.07
C ILE A 4 11.52 11.01 10.60
N LYS A 5 10.57 10.36 9.92
CA LYS A 5 10.19 8.97 10.23
C LYS A 5 11.15 8.01 9.53
N ILE A 6 11.98 7.29 10.30
CA ILE A 6 12.88 6.25 9.78
C ILE A 6 12.07 4.95 9.58
N PRO A 7 12.03 4.36 8.37
CA PRO A 7 11.31 3.11 8.13
C PRO A 7 11.95 1.94 8.89
N THR A 8 11.16 1.22 9.68
CA THR A 8 11.61 0.08 10.49
C THR A 8 11.08 -1.26 10.00
N ARG A 9 9.98 -1.25 9.24
CA ARG A 9 9.29 -2.47 8.79
C ARG A 9 8.79 -2.34 7.36
N ARG A 10 8.48 -3.50 6.77
CA ARG A 10 7.87 -3.62 5.46
C ARG A 10 6.63 -4.50 5.57
N GLU A 11 5.54 -4.03 4.97
CA GLU A 11 4.24 -4.68 5.05
C GLU A 11 3.67 -4.90 3.64
N TRP A 12 2.97 -6.02 3.47
CA TRP A 12 2.24 -6.27 2.23
C TRP A 12 0.94 -5.48 2.23
N TYR A 13 0.63 -4.84 1.12
CA TYR A 13 -0.68 -4.27 0.87
C TYR A 13 -1.59 -5.34 0.22
N PRO A 14 -2.56 -5.91 0.95
CA PRO A 14 -3.47 -6.90 0.38
C PRO A 14 -4.52 -6.21 -0.50
N CYS A 15 -4.90 -6.88 -1.59
CA CYS A 15 -6.06 -6.49 -2.37
C CYS A 15 -7.33 -6.60 -1.49
N PRO A 16 -8.12 -5.53 -1.35
CA PRO A 16 -9.31 -5.55 -0.48
C PRO A 16 -10.42 -6.48 -0.98
N TYR A 17 -10.32 -6.94 -2.24
CA TYR A 17 -11.33 -7.80 -2.86
C TYR A 17 -10.99 -9.29 -2.84
N CYS A 18 -9.71 -9.66 -2.85
CA CYS A 18 -9.32 -11.06 -2.99
C CYS A 18 -8.12 -11.48 -2.13
N GLY A 19 -7.59 -10.58 -1.31
CA GLY A 19 -6.47 -10.83 -0.40
C GLY A 19 -5.10 -10.98 -1.07
N GLN A 20 -5.01 -10.96 -2.40
CA GLN A 20 -3.73 -11.04 -3.11
C GLN A 20 -2.82 -9.88 -2.71
N HIS A 21 -1.57 -10.15 -2.34
CA HIS A 21 -0.57 -9.12 -2.12
C HIS A 21 -0.31 -8.32 -3.41
N LEU A 22 -0.49 -7.00 -3.33
CA LEU A 22 -0.34 -6.09 -4.47
C LEU A 22 1.05 -5.46 -4.54
N LEU A 23 1.57 -5.02 -3.40
CA LEU A 23 2.88 -4.38 -3.27
C LEU A 23 3.36 -4.46 -1.81
N VAL A 24 4.63 -4.13 -1.59
CA VAL A 24 5.20 -3.94 -0.26
C VAL A 24 5.42 -2.45 -0.04
N TYR A 25 5.06 -1.95 1.14
CA TYR A 25 5.33 -0.57 1.55
C TYR A 25 6.05 -0.54 2.90
N ALA A 26 6.77 0.56 3.16
CA ALA A 26 7.39 0.79 4.46
C ALA A 26 6.36 1.30 5.48
N ASP A 27 6.57 1.02 6.76
CA ASP A 27 5.75 1.50 7.89
C ASP A 27 5.70 3.04 8.03
N THR A 28 6.48 3.79 7.27
CA THR A 28 6.44 5.26 7.25
C THR A 28 5.80 5.83 5.98
N ALA A 29 5.37 4.97 5.04
CA ALA A 29 4.79 5.41 3.78
C ALA A 29 3.41 6.07 3.99
N VAL A 30 3.13 7.11 3.21
CA VAL A 30 1.81 7.72 3.07
C VAL A 30 1.51 7.77 1.57
N CYS A 31 0.34 7.27 1.16
CA CYS A 31 -0.02 7.19 -0.25
C CYS A 31 -1.53 7.33 -0.46
N SER A 32 -1.90 8.11 -1.47
CA SER A 32 -3.27 8.32 -1.94
C SER A 32 -3.24 8.72 -3.42
N GLY A 33 -4.28 8.38 -4.18
CA GLY A 33 -4.35 8.72 -5.61
C GLY A 33 -3.51 7.83 -6.53
N LEU A 34 -2.97 6.72 -6.03
CA LEU A 34 -2.26 5.71 -6.83
C LEU A 34 -3.15 4.48 -7.02
N TYR A 35 -3.33 4.05 -8.27
CA TYR A 35 -4.21 2.94 -8.63
C TYR A 35 -3.41 1.81 -9.27
N VAL A 36 -3.68 0.58 -8.84
CA VAL A 36 -3.07 -0.63 -9.41
C VAL A 36 -4.13 -1.64 -9.79
N LYS A 37 -3.89 -2.35 -10.89
CA LYS A 37 -4.74 -3.46 -11.31
C LYS A 37 -4.30 -4.75 -10.60
N CYS A 38 -5.20 -5.33 -9.80
CA CYS A 38 -4.93 -6.62 -9.15
C CYS A 38 -4.78 -7.71 -10.21
N ARG A 39 -3.63 -8.40 -10.24
CA ARG A 39 -3.37 -9.47 -11.23
C ARG A 39 -4.27 -10.71 -11.06
N LYS A 40 -4.83 -10.93 -9.86
CA LYS A 40 -5.70 -12.08 -9.55
C LYS A 40 -7.17 -11.81 -9.90
N CYS A 41 -7.78 -10.81 -9.27
CA CYS A 41 -9.22 -10.52 -9.48
C CYS A 41 -9.49 -9.50 -10.61
N ARG A 42 -8.43 -8.93 -11.21
CA ARG A 42 -8.46 -7.96 -12.32
C ARG A 42 -9.16 -6.63 -12.03
N ARG A 43 -9.62 -6.40 -10.79
CA ARG A 43 -10.17 -5.12 -10.32
C ARG A 43 -9.06 -4.09 -10.13
N GLU A 44 -9.40 -2.84 -10.34
CA GLU A 44 -8.56 -1.71 -10.00
C GLU A 44 -8.71 -1.40 -8.50
N VAL A 45 -7.59 -1.09 -7.86
CA VAL A 45 -7.51 -0.83 -6.42
C VAL A 45 -6.73 0.46 -6.22
N GLU A 46 -7.33 1.42 -5.52
CA GLU A 46 -6.60 2.57 -5.00
C GLU A 46 -5.76 2.15 -3.80
N ILE A 47 -4.46 2.41 -3.84
CA ILE A 47 -3.55 2.18 -2.72
C ILE A 47 -3.71 3.34 -1.75
N LYS A 48 -4.30 3.06 -0.58
CA LYS A 48 -4.45 4.01 0.52
C LYS A 48 -3.60 3.58 1.71
N ILE A 49 -2.56 4.34 2.02
CA ILE A 49 -1.70 4.13 3.19
C ILE A 49 -1.75 5.40 4.04
N LYS A 50 -2.20 5.27 5.30
CA LYS A 50 -2.32 6.36 6.28
C LYS A 50 -1.55 5.96 7.55
N ASN A 51 -0.29 6.39 7.66
CA ASN A 51 0.61 6.15 8.81
C ASN A 51 1.07 7.44 9.49
#